data_AF-A0A2D7Y6T8-F1
#
_entry.id   AF-A0A2D7Y6T8-F1
#
_cell.length_a   1.000
_cell.length_b   1.000
_cell.length_c   1.000
_cell.angle_alpha   90.00
_cell.angle_beta   90.00
_cell.angle_gamma   90.00
#
_symmetry.space_group_name_H-M   'P 1'
#
loop_
_entity.id
_entity.type
_entity.pdbx_description
1 polymer ?
#
loop_
_entity_poly.entity_id
_entity_poly.type
_entity_poly.pdbx_seq_one_letter_code
_entity_poly.pdbx_strand_id
1 'polypeptide(L)'
;MSDTSGILYAAAIDGEGGGTLLSHGDIAAHIKADSLAWIHLDALHADSRAWIKDELDYLDPLIVDALLADETRPRLVEFDQGALMILRGVNLNQDAQPEDMVSIRLWIDAHRIITIQRRPLKAVKDIQEKLATGQGPRHSGDFIAMLSARLFERMEP
;
A
#
# COMPACT_ATOMS: atom_id res chain seq x y z
N MET A 1 -2.28 -18.12 16.03
CA MET A 1 -2.10 -16.87 16.79
C MET A 1 -2.80 -15.81 15.97
N SER A 2 -3.82 -15.18 16.56
CA SER A 2 -4.78 -14.32 15.85
C SER A 2 -4.07 -13.16 15.17
N ASP A 3 -4.36 -13.01 13.89
CA ASP A 3 -4.07 -11.88 13.02
C ASP A 3 -4.50 -10.57 13.72
N THR A 4 -3.54 -9.82 14.28
CA THR A 4 -3.81 -8.76 15.29
C THR A 4 -3.38 -7.36 14.84
N SER A 5 -3.08 -7.17 13.55
CA SER A 5 -2.54 -5.91 13.03
C SER A 5 -3.36 -5.30 11.88
N GLY A 6 -4.32 -6.06 11.34
CA GLY A 6 -5.04 -5.71 10.11
C GLY A 6 -4.13 -5.57 8.88
N ILE A 7 -2.94 -6.17 8.95
CA ILE A 7 -2.02 -6.28 7.82
C ILE A 7 -2.53 -7.39 6.89
N LEU A 8 -2.93 -6.98 5.70
CA LEU A 8 -3.44 -7.88 4.65
C LEU A 8 -2.32 -8.53 3.85
N TYR A 9 -1.16 -7.88 3.76
CA TYR A 9 0.01 -8.38 3.04
C TYR A 9 1.29 -7.69 3.54
N ALA A 10 2.37 -8.45 3.63
CA ALA A 10 3.69 -7.93 3.95
C ALA A 10 4.76 -8.73 3.19
N ALA A 11 5.63 -8.06 2.44
CA ALA A 11 6.74 -8.71 1.75
C ALA A 11 7.98 -7.83 1.69
N ALA A 12 9.16 -8.43 1.79
CA ALA A 12 10.41 -7.84 1.35
C ALA A 12 10.55 -8.01 -0.17
N ILE A 13 10.99 -6.97 -0.86
CA ILE A 13 11.21 -6.95 -2.32
C ILE A 13 12.70 -7.09 -2.60
N ASP A 14 13.07 -8.02 -3.47
CA ASP A 14 14.47 -8.43 -3.68
C ASP A 14 15.28 -7.54 -4.63
N GLY A 15 14.65 -6.60 -5.33
CA GLY A 15 15.29 -5.77 -6.37
C GLY A 15 15.28 -6.37 -7.77
N GLU A 16 14.91 -7.64 -7.91
CA GLU A 16 14.85 -8.38 -9.19
C GLU A 16 13.41 -8.67 -9.64
N GLY A 17 12.43 -8.31 -8.80
CA GLY A 17 10.99 -8.42 -9.07
C GLY A 17 10.32 -9.53 -8.27
N GLY A 18 11.05 -10.21 -7.39
CA GLY A 18 10.52 -11.19 -6.45
C GLY A 18 10.15 -10.56 -5.10
N GLY A 19 9.17 -11.17 -4.42
CA GLY A 19 8.77 -10.82 -3.06
C GLY A 19 8.84 -12.00 -2.11
N THR A 20 9.44 -11.81 -0.94
CA THR A 20 9.43 -12.79 0.16
C THR A 20 8.44 -12.35 1.22
N LEU A 21 7.44 -13.17 1.51
CA LEU A 21 6.45 -12.87 2.54
C LEU A 21 7.11 -12.73 3.92
N LEU A 22 6.72 -11.69 4.65
CA LEU A 22 7.20 -11.42 5.99
C LEU A 22 6.30 -12.08 7.04
N SER A 23 6.91 -12.67 8.06
CA SER A 23 6.18 -13.07 9.24
C SER A 23 5.82 -11.83 10.07
N HIS A 24 4.73 -11.90 10.83
CA HIS A 24 4.26 -10.78 11.67
C HIS A 24 5.36 -10.19 12.57
N GLY A 25 6.23 -11.03 13.14
CA GLY A 25 7.31 -10.59 14.03
C GLY A 25 8.43 -9.83 13.31
N ASP A 26 8.56 -9.99 11.99
CA ASP A 26 9.64 -9.40 11.21
C ASP A 26 9.24 -8.07 10.55
N ILE A 27 7.94 -7.77 10.47
CA ILE A 27 7.42 -6.61 9.73
C ILE A 27 8.00 -5.31 10.27
N ALA A 28 7.93 -5.09 11.58
CA ALA A 28 8.41 -3.88 12.24
C ALA A 28 9.90 -3.63 11.98
N ALA A 29 10.70 -4.69 11.97
CA ALA A 29 12.13 -4.60 11.66
C ALA A 29 12.37 -4.22 10.19
N HIS A 30 11.60 -4.77 9.25
CA HIS A 30 11.78 -4.50 7.82
C HIS A 30 11.39 -3.06 7.44
N ILE A 31 10.28 -2.54 7.96
CA ILE A 31 9.88 -1.15 7.67
C ILE A 31 10.83 -0.10 8.30
N LYS A 32 11.66 -0.50 9.26
CA LYS A 32 12.69 0.34 9.88
C LYS A 32 14.08 0.14 9.25
N ALA A 33 14.23 -0.82 8.33
CA ALA A 33 15.47 -1.10 7.61
C ALA A 33 15.60 -0.29 6.31
N ASP A 34 16.78 -0.38 5.70
CA ASP A 34 17.09 0.20 4.38
C ASP A 34 16.83 -0.79 3.22
N SER A 35 16.18 -1.91 3.48
CA SER A 35 15.70 -2.85 2.46
C SER A 35 14.26 -2.51 2.08
N LEU A 36 13.93 -2.69 0.79
CA LEU A 36 12.60 -2.37 0.31
C LEU A 36 11.56 -3.37 0.85
N ALA A 37 10.57 -2.87 1.58
CA ALA A 37 9.45 -3.65 2.07
C ALA A 37 8.11 -3.04 1.65
N TRP A 38 7.14 -3.90 1.32
CA TRP A 38 5.77 -3.52 1.07
C TRP A 38 4.83 -4.08 2.12
N ILE A 39 4.15 -3.19 2.84
CA ILE A 39 3.07 -3.50 3.77
C ILE A 39 1.75 -2.97 3.24
N HIS A 40 0.71 -3.81 3.28
CA HIS A 40 -0.64 -3.47 2.89
C HIS A 40 -1.61 -3.67 4.07
N LEU A 41 -2.38 -2.63 4.42
CA LEU A 41 -3.27 -2.64 5.58
C LEU A 41 -4.74 -2.43 5.21
N ASP A 42 -5.62 -2.97 6.05
CA ASP A 42 -7.05 -2.68 6.05
C ASP A 42 -7.38 -1.54 7.00
N ALA A 43 -7.79 -0.39 6.46
CA ALA A 43 -8.23 0.75 7.27
C ALA A 43 -9.48 0.48 8.11
N LEU A 44 -10.25 -0.57 7.82
CA LEU A 44 -11.44 -0.94 8.59
C LEU A 44 -11.12 -1.90 9.75
N HIS A 45 -9.91 -2.46 9.80
CA HIS A 45 -9.51 -3.31 10.92
C HIS A 45 -9.21 -2.46 12.16
N ALA A 46 -9.74 -2.87 13.32
CA ALA A 46 -9.64 -2.11 14.57
C ALA A 46 -8.19 -1.80 14.97
N ASP A 47 -7.29 -2.75 14.71
CA ASP A 47 -5.89 -2.66 15.15
C ASP A 47 -4.97 -1.91 14.17
N SER A 48 -5.38 -1.71 12.90
CA SER A 48 -4.49 -1.08 11.90
C SER A 48 -4.15 0.36 12.25
N ARG A 49 -5.08 1.07 12.89
CA ARG A 49 -4.83 2.45 13.35
C ARG A 49 -3.75 2.49 14.43
N ALA A 50 -3.79 1.56 15.39
CA ALA A 50 -2.78 1.49 16.45
C ALA A 50 -1.43 1.11 15.84
N TRP A 51 -1.41 0.05 15.01
CA TRP A 51 -0.20 -0.41 14.34
C TRP A 51 0.48 0.71 13.52
N ILE A 52 -0.28 1.46 12.71
CA ILE A 52 0.26 2.56 11.91
C ILE A 52 0.88 3.65 12.80
N LYS A 53 0.25 3.98 13.93
CA LYS A 53 0.76 5.00 14.84
C LYS A 53 2.01 4.56 15.59
N ASP A 54 2.05 3.30 15.99
CA ASP A 54 3.14 2.74 16.81
C ASP A 54 4.36 2.43 15.95
N GLU A 55 4.17 1.93 14.73
CA GLU A 55 5.25 1.44 13.88
C GLU A 55 5.76 2.44 12.84
N LEU A 56 4.96 3.46 12.50
CA LEU A 56 5.34 4.55 11.60
C LEU A 56 5.59 5.86 12.37
N ASP A 57 6.08 5.76 13.61
CA ASP A 57 6.40 6.88 14.50
C ASP A 57 7.46 7.84 13.95
N TYR A 58 8.21 7.41 12.93
CA TYR A 58 9.16 8.22 12.18
C TYR A 58 8.52 9.14 11.12
N LEU A 59 7.23 8.95 10.81
CA LEU A 59 6.49 9.84 9.90
C LEU A 59 5.90 11.03 10.64
N ASP A 60 5.80 12.16 9.93
CA ASP A 60 5.07 13.33 10.44
C ASP A 60 3.62 12.91 10.81
N PRO A 61 3.10 13.28 11.99
CA PRO A 61 1.73 12.98 12.40
C PRO A 61 0.67 13.37 11.35
N LEU A 62 0.91 14.43 10.57
CA LEU A 62 0.01 14.85 9.48
C LEU A 62 -0.04 13.84 8.33
N ILE A 63 1.05 13.13 8.05
CA ILE A 63 1.08 12.02 7.09
C ILE A 63 0.26 10.86 7.62
N VAL A 64 0.46 10.49 8.89
CA VAL A 64 -0.29 9.42 9.56
C VAL A 64 -1.78 9.71 9.57
N ASP A 65 -2.19 10.93 9.93
CA ASP A 65 -3.59 11.33 9.91
C ASP A 65 -4.18 11.31 8.49
N ALA A 66 -3.41 11.73 7.48
CA ALA A 66 -3.86 11.66 6.09
C ALA A 66 -4.05 10.21 5.58
N LEU A 67 -3.17 9.29 6.00
CA LEU A 67 -3.26 7.86 5.73
C LEU A 67 -4.49 7.21 6.39
N LEU A 68 -4.93 7.73 7.53
CA LEU A 68 -6.05 7.19 8.31
C LEU A 68 -7.37 7.94 8.12
N ALA A 69 -7.38 9.03 7.35
CA ALA A 69 -8.57 9.85 7.16
C ALA A 69 -9.73 9.07 6.52
N ASP A 70 -10.93 9.21 7.12
CA ASP A 70 -12.16 8.56 6.66
C ASP A 70 -12.46 8.91 5.20
N GLU A 71 -12.49 10.21 4.90
CA GLU A 71 -12.74 10.73 3.56
C GLU A 71 -11.47 11.36 2.99
N THR A 72 -11.18 11.03 1.73
CA THR A 72 -9.99 11.53 1.05
C THR A 72 -10.27 11.90 -0.39
N ARG A 73 -9.49 12.84 -0.91
CA ARG A 73 -9.46 13.21 -2.33
C ARG A 73 -8.14 12.76 -2.96
N PRO A 74 -8.12 12.45 -4.26
CA PRO A 74 -6.87 12.17 -4.95
C PRO A 74 -5.88 13.32 -4.80
N ARG A 75 -4.63 13.00 -4.42
CA ARG A 75 -3.54 13.97 -4.29
C ARG A 75 -2.20 13.27 -4.22
N LEU A 76 -1.15 13.99 -4.56
CA LEU A 76 0.25 13.63 -4.32
C LEU A 76 0.90 14.80 -3.58
N VAL A 77 1.62 14.49 -2.51
CA VAL A 77 2.40 15.46 -1.73
C VAL A 77 3.80 14.88 -1.55
N GLU A 78 4.78 15.59 -2.07
CA GLU A 78 6.20 15.23 -1.95
C GLU A 78 6.78 15.77 -0.65
N PHE A 79 7.68 14.99 -0.07
CA PHE A 79 8.49 15.29 1.10
C PHE A 79 9.94 14.95 0.77
N ASP A 80 10.90 15.48 1.53
CA ASP A 80 12.33 15.27 1.27
C ASP A 80 12.74 13.78 1.19
N GLN A 81 12.04 12.93 1.94
CA GLN A 81 12.36 11.49 2.05
C GLN A 81 11.29 10.58 1.46
N GLY A 82 10.25 11.09 0.80
CA GLY A 82 9.17 10.23 0.30
C GLY A 82 7.96 11.00 -0.20
N ALA A 83 6.87 10.29 -0.45
CA ALA A 83 5.63 10.88 -0.92
C ALA A 83 4.41 10.27 -0.24
N LEU A 84 3.45 11.13 0.10
CA LEU A 84 2.08 10.73 0.40
C LEU A 84 1.28 10.76 -0.90
N MET A 85 0.65 9.65 -1.25
CA MET A 85 -0.26 9.58 -2.39
C MET A 85 -1.62 9.04 -1.98
N ILE A 86 -2.66 9.63 -2.53
CA ILE A 86 -4.01 9.11 -2.48
C ILE A 86 -4.45 8.99 -3.92
N LEU A 87 -4.64 7.77 -4.37
CA LEU A 87 -5.05 7.45 -5.74
C LEU A 87 -6.45 6.86 -5.73
N ARG A 88 -7.14 6.93 -6.86
CA ARG A 88 -8.42 6.27 -7.08
C ARG A 88 -8.37 5.49 -8.39
N GLY A 89 -8.96 4.30 -8.39
CA GLY A 89 -9.15 3.49 -9.58
C GLY A 89 -10.58 2.97 -9.65
N VAL A 90 -10.93 2.41 -10.81
CA VAL A 90 -12.27 1.84 -11.04
C VAL A 90 -12.58 0.75 -10.01
N ASN A 91 -13.78 0.80 -9.43
CA ASN A 91 -14.25 -0.23 -8.51
C ASN A 91 -14.70 -1.47 -9.29
N LEU A 92 -13.95 -2.57 -9.15
CA LEU A 92 -14.27 -3.86 -9.76
C LEU A 92 -14.83 -4.87 -8.75
N ASN A 93 -15.23 -4.40 -7.58
CA ASN A 93 -15.88 -5.26 -6.59
C ASN A 93 -17.31 -5.61 -7.03
N GLN A 94 -17.85 -6.70 -6.48
CA GLN A 94 -19.24 -7.09 -6.71
C GLN A 94 -20.18 -5.93 -6.30
N ASP A 95 -21.24 -5.73 -7.09
CA ASP A 95 -22.27 -4.69 -6.89
C ASP A 95 -21.78 -3.23 -7.03
N ALA A 96 -20.55 -3.01 -7.51
CA ALA A 96 -20.04 -1.69 -7.83
C ALA A 96 -20.86 -1.04 -8.97
N GLN A 97 -21.19 0.23 -8.82
CA GLN A 97 -21.74 1.02 -9.92
C GLN A 97 -20.63 1.37 -10.94
N PRO A 98 -20.97 1.60 -12.22
CA PRO A 98 -19.99 1.97 -13.25
C PRO A 98 -19.11 3.19 -12.90
N GLU A 99 -19.66 4.13 -12.14
CA GLU A 99 -18.99 5.35 -11.68
C GLU A 99 -18.25 5.21 -10.34
N ASP A 100 -18.38 4.06 -9.66
CA ASP A 100 -17.74 3.86 -8.37
C ASP A 100 -16.22 3.80 -8.52
N MET A 101 -15.53 4.60 -7.71
CA MET A 101 -14.08 4.55 -7.58
C MET A 101 -13.68 4.09 -6.18
N VAL A 102 -12.60 3.31 -6.10
CA VAL A 102 -12.00 2.94 -4.82
C VAL A 102 -10.68 3.66 -4.62
N SER A 103 -10.48 4.19 -3.42
CA SER A 103 -9.24 4.84 -3.03
C SER A 103 -8.21 3.84 -2.51
N ILE A 104 -6.94 4.08 -2.85
CA ILE A 104 -5.78 3.53 -2.15
C ILE A 104 -4.91 4.68 -1.65
N ARG A 105 -4.46 4.59 -0.40
CA ARG A 105 -3.57 5.57 0.23
C ARG A 105 -2.18 4.96 0.36
N LEU A 106 -1.14 5.76 0.15
CA LEU A 106 0.23 5.31 0.17
C LEU A 106 1.13 6.30 0.91
N TRP A 107 1.99 5.80 1.79
CA TRP A 107 3.30 6.40 2.02
C TRP A 107 4.33 5.58 1.24
N ILE A 108 5.21 6.27 0.53
CA ILE A 108 6.26 5.60 -0.22
C ILE A 108 7.57 6.36 -0.17
N ASP A 109 8.66 5.65 0.05
CA ASP A 109 10.03 6.16 -0.04
C ASP A 109 10.95 5.15 -0.75
N ALA A 110 12.27 5.28 -0.59
CA ALA A 110 13.24 4.36 -1.20
C ALA A 110 13.20 2.93 -0.61
N HIS A 111 12.68 2.77 0.61
CA HIS A 111 12.77 1.54 1.41
C HIS A 111 11.40 1.04 1.91
N ARG A 112 10.38 1.89 1.97
CA ARG A 112 9.03 1.50 2.42
C ARG A 112 7.99 1.80 1.36
N ILE A 113 7.09 0.84 1.18
CA ILE A 113 5.83 1.00 0.48
C ILE A 113 4.77 0.64 1.52
N ILE A 114 4.04 1.63 2.02
CA ILE A 114 2.94 1.41 2.96
C ILE A 114 1.65 1.75 2.24
N THR A 115 0.81 0.75 1.97
CA THR A 115 -0.47 0.97 1.31
C THR A 115 -1.64 0.64 2.22
N ILE A 116 -2.71 1.43 2.13
CA ILE A 116 -3.89 1.27 2.97
C ILE A 116 -5.12 1.32 2.08
N GLN A 117 -6.00 0.33 2.22
CA GLN A 117 -7.30 0.28 1.55
C GLN A 117 -8.45 0.27 2.56
N ARG A 118 -9.61 0.79 2.15
CA ARG A 118 -10.89 0.60 2.89
C ARG A 118 -11.80 -0.43 2.22
N ARG A 119 -11.63 -0.62 0.92
CA ARG A 119 -12.30 -1.67 0.14
C ARG A 119 -11.23 -2.38 -0.68
N PRO A 120 -11.36 -3.69 -0.96
CA PRO A 120 -10.39 -4.41 -1.77
C PRO A 120 -10.16 -3.75 -3.14
N LEU A 121 -8.89 -3.65 -3.54
CA LEU A 121 -8.50 -3.29 -4.91
C LEU A 121 -7.87 -4.47 -5.64
N LYS A 122 -8.37 -4.75 -6.86
CA LYS A 122 -7.77 -5.76 -7.73
C LYS A 122 -6.30 -5.45 -8.08
N ALA A 123 -5.99 -4.18 -8.32
CA ALA A 123 -4.63 -3.73 -8.62
C ALA A 123 -3.59 -4.17 -7.57
N VAL A 124 -3.98 -4.21 -6.29
CA VAL A 124 -3.11 -4.70 -5.21
C VAL A 124 -2.83 -6.18 -5.38
N LYS A 125 -3.87 -7.00 -5.60
CA LYS A 125 -3.72 -8.45 -5.81
C LYS A 125 -2.85 -8.76 -7.01
N ASP A 126 -3.03 -8.05 -8.12
CA ASP A 126 -2.24 -8.24 -9.34
C ASP A 126 -0.73 -7.97 -9.08
N ILE A 127 -0.39 -7.00 -8.22
CA ILE A 127 1.02 -6.74 -7.84
C ILE A 127 1.56 -7.84 -6.92
N GLN A 128 0.74 -8.36 -5.99
CA GLN A 128 1.13 -9.49 -5.13
C GLN A 128 1.47 -10.74 -5.94
N GLU A 129 0.63 -11.07 -6.94
CA GLU A 129 0.86 -12.20 -7.85
C GLU A 129 2.11 -12.01 -8.70
N LYS A 130 2.37 -10.78 -9.14
CA LYS A 130 3.60 -10.44 -9.87
C LYS A 130 4.86 -10.63 -9.01
N LEU A 131 4.85 -10.19 -7.75
CA LEU A 131 5.95 -10.44 -6.82
C LEU A 131 6.16 -11.95 -6.58
N ALA A 132 5.09 -12.72 -6.43
CA ALA A 132 5.18 -14.17 -6.24
C ALA A 132 5.76 -14.91 -7.46
N THR A 133 5.73 -14.29 -8.65
CA THR A 133 6.18 -14.88 -9.92
C THR A 133 7.47 -14.24 -10.46
N GLY A 134 8.15 -13.39 -9.67
CA GLY A 134 9.40 -12.73 -10.07
C GLY A 134 9.23 -11.65 -11.14
N GLN A 135 8.01 -11.12 -11.30
CA GLN A 135 7.65 -10.11 -12.31
C GLN A 135 7.06 -8.85 -11.65
N GLY A 136 7.31 -8.68 -10.36
CA GLY A 136 6.88 -7.56 -9.54
C GLY A 136 7.79 -6.34 -9.68
N PRO A 137 7.50 -5.29 -8.91
CA PRO A 137 8.30 -4.08 -8.89
C PRO A 137 9.69 -4.36 -8.30
N ARG A 138 10.72 -3.76 -8.88
CA ARG A 138 12.11 -3.87 -8.41
C ARG A 138 12.46 -2.79 -7.39
N HIS A 139 11.82 -1.64 -7.50
CA HIS A 139 11.95 -0.53 -6.58
C HIS A 139 10.61 0.18 -6.37
N SER A 140 10.56 1.12 -5.44
CA SER A 140 9.34 1.88 -5.13
C SER A 140 8.75 2.60 -6.35
N GLY A 141 9.59 3.18 -7.21
CA GLY A 141 9.13 3.79 -8.47
C GLY A 141 8.37 2.82 -9.40
N ASP A 142 8.84 1.58 -9.54
CA ASP A 142 8.16 0.55 -10.33
C ASP A 142 6.80 0.22 -9.73
N PHE A 143 6.72 0.17 -8.39
CA PHE A 143 5.47 -0.08 -7.69
C PHE A 143 4.43 1.00 -8.04
N ILE A 144 4.82 2.27 -8.03
CA ILE A 144 3.94 3.40 -8.40
C ILE A 144 3.47 3.23 -9.85
N ALA A 145 4.37 2.93 -10.77
CA ALA A 145 4.05 2.77 -12.18
C ALA A 145 3.08 1.60 -12.40
N MET A 146 3.36 0.44 -11.81
CA MET A 146 2.49 -0.74 -11.89
C MET A 146 1.12 -0.48 -11.27
N LEU A 147 1.08 0.12 -10.08
CA LEU A 147 -0.17 0.45 -9.41
C LEU A 147 -0.99 1.42 -10.26
N SER A 148 -0.38 2.52 -10.72
CA SER A 148 -1.06 3.54 -11.53
C SER A 148 -1.62 2.95 -12.82
N ALA A 149 -0.83 2.17 -13.54
CA ALA A 149 -1.29 1.49 -14.76
C ALA A 149 -2.52 0.61 -14.49
N ARG A 150 -2.49 -0.19 -13.40
CA ARG A 150 -3.60 -1.07 -13.01
C ARG A 150 -4.84 -0.34 -12.54
N LEU A 151 -4.68 0.80 -11.86
CA LEU A 151 -5.82 1.65 -11.46
C LEU A 151 -6.54 2.25 -12.67
N PHE A 152 -5.81 2.48 -13.76
CA PHE A 152 -6.26 3.22 -14.95
C PHE A 152 -6.62 2.33 -16.15
N GLU A 153 -6.26 1.04 -16.13
CA GLU A 153 -6.46 0.06 -17.22
C GLU A 153 -7.92 -0.09 -17.70
N ARG A 154 -8.89 0.42 -16.94
CA ARG A 154 -10.33 0.39 -17.32
C ARG A 154 -10.99 1.76 -17.31
N MET A 155 -10.20 2.84 -17.25
CA MET A 155 -10.68 4.21 -17.43
C MET A 155 -10.62 4.68 -18.89
N GLU A 156 -10.32 3.78 -19.84
CA GLU A 156 -10.34 4.13 -21.26
C GLU A 156 -11.78 4.44 -21.74
N PRO A 157 -11.98 5.46 -22.62
CA PRO A 157 -13.28 5.88 -23.12
C PRO A 157 -14.07 4.81 -23.89
#